data_AF-A0A7K1AK92-F1
#
_entry.id   AF-A0A7K1AK92-F1
#
_cell.length_a   1.000
_cell.length_b   1.000
_cell.length_c   1.000
_cell.angle_alpha   90.00
_cell.angle_beta   90.00
_cell.angle_gamma   90.00
#
_symmetry.space_group_name_H-M   'P 1'
#
loop_
_entity.id
_entity.type
_entity.pdbx_description
1 polymer ?
#
loop_
_entity_poly.entity_id
_entity_poly.type
_entity_poly.pdbx_seq_one_letter_code
_entity_poly.pdbx_strand_id
1 'polypeptide(L)' 'NIGDVRSLVIHPASTTHSQLSPEEQLTAGVTPGLVRLSVGIEHIDDIKADLEIGFAAAKG' A
#
# COMPACT_ATOMS: atom_id res chain seq x y z
N ASN A 1 2.63 10.66 -2.87
CA ASN A 1 2.21 11.52 -1.74
C ASN A 1 2.08 10.67 -0.49
N ILE A 2 2.73 11.09 0.59
CA ILE A 2 2.62 10.51 1.94
C ILE A 2 2.21 11.69 2.83
N GLY A 3 1.28 11.48 3.76
CA GLY A 3 0.81 12.54 4.68
C GLY A 3 -0.23 13.50 4.08
N ASP A 4 -1.01 13.07 3.08
CA ASP A 4 -2.22 13.77 2.64
C ASP A 4 -3.34 13.54 3.68
N VAL A 5 -4.33 14.43 3.73
CA VAL A 5 -5.53 14.25 4.56
C VAL A 5 -6.36 13.05 4.12
N ARG A 6 -6.21 12.64 2.85
CA ARG A 6 -6.83 11.44 2.30
C ARG A 6 -5.93 10.22 2.42
N SER A 7 -6.53 9.10 2.75
CA SER A 7 -5.90 7.78 2.74
C SER A 7 -5.44 7.41 1.32
N LEU A 8 -4.23 6.85 1.22
CA LEU A 8 -3.62 6.40 -0.03
C LEU A 8 -3.04 4.99 0.15
N VAL A 9 -3.20 4.14 -0.85
CA VAL A 9 -2.54 2.83 -0.92
C VAL A 9 -1.76 2.72 -2.22
N ILE A 10 -0.57 2.11 -2.16
CA ILE A 10 0.25 1.84 -3.35
C ILE A 10 0.88 0.44 -3.29
N HIS A 11 1.26 -0.07 -4.46
CA HIS A 11 2.15 -1.21 -4.62
C HIS A 11 3.54 -0.70 -5.01
N PRO A 12 4.51 -0.57 -4.07
CA PRO A 12 5.77 0.15 -4.34
C PRO A 12 6.58 -0.45 -5.49
N ALA A 13 6.62 -1.79 -5.61
CA ALA A 13 7.39 -2.49 -6.64
C ALA A 13 6.96 -2.12 -8.07
N SER A 14 5.67 -1.89 -8.33
CA SER A 14 5.17 -1.48 -9.67
C SER A 14 4.90 0.02 -9.79
N THR A 15 5.20 0.82 -8.77
CA THR A 15 4.95 2.27 -8.77
C THR A 15 6.21 3.04 -8.40
N THR A 16 6.33 3.45 -7.13
CA THR A 16 7.39 4.33 -6.64
C THR A 16 8.81 3.76 -6.78
N HIS A 17 8.96 2.43 -6.82
CA HIS A 17 10.25 1.75 -6.97
C HIS A 17 10.35 0.99 -8.30
N SER A 18 9.45 1.27 -9.26
CA SER A 18 9.38 0.56 -10.55
C SER A 18 10.62 0.72 -11.44
N GLN A 19 11.46 1.72 -11.16
CA GLN A 19 12.71 1.95 -11.88
C GLN A 19 13.88 1.09 -11.38
N LEU A 20 13.75 0.48 -10.19
CA LEU A 20 14.76 -0.40 -9.62
C LEU A 20 14.60 -1.81 -10.17
N SER A 21 15.71 -2.54 -10.31
CA SER A 21 15.69 -3.98 -10.57
C SER A 21 15.05 -4.74 -9.39
N PRO A 22 14.54 -5.97 -9.59
CA PRO A 22 13.97 -6.76 -8.51
C PRO A 22 14.92 -6.98 -7.31
N GLU A 23 16.22 -7.12 -7.56
CA GLU A 23 17.23 -7.28 -6.51
C GLU A 23 17.45 -6.00 -5.70
N GLU A 24 17.48 -4.85 -6.37
CA GLU A 24 17.57 -3.53 -5.71
C GLU A 24 16.31 -3.22 -4.91
N GLN A 25 15.12 -3.60 -5.41
CA GLN A 25 13.87 -3.48 -4.66
C GLN A 25 13.92 -4.29 -3.36
N LEU A 26 14.35 -5.56 -3.44
CA LEU A 26 14.48 -6.42 -2.25
C LEU A 26 15.49 -5.85 -1.25
N THR A 27 16.63 -5.34 -1.73
CA THR A 27 17.65 -4.71 -0.89
C THR A 27 17.12 -3.45 -0.20
N ALA A 28 16.22 -2.71 -0.85
CA ALA A 28 15.52 -1.55 -0.28
C ALA A 28 14.34 -1.92 0.64
N GLY A 29 14.11 -3.22 0.90
CA GLY A 29 12.99 -3.69 1.73
C GLY A 29 11.63 -3.72 1.01
N VAL A 30 11.62 -3.60 -0.32
CA VAL A 30 10.41 -3.67 -1.15
C VAL A 30 10.27 -5.10 -1.69
N THR A 31 9.34 -5.87 -1.12
CA THR A 31 8.98 -7.19 -1.64
C THR A 31 7.94 -7.08 -2.77
N PRO A 32 7.85 -8.07 -3.67
CA PRO A 32 6.85 -8.07 -4.76
C PRO A 32 5.39 -8.06 -4.31
N GLY A 33 5.11 -8.41 -3.05
CA GLY A 33 3.76 -8.38 -2.46
C GLY A 33 3.53 -7.20 -1.52
N LEU A 34 4.49 -6.28 -1.40
CA LEU A 34 4.39 -5.18 -0.45
C LEU A 34 3.27 -4.22 -0.87
N VAL A 35 2.30 -4.04 0.02
CA VAL A 35 1.30 -2.98 -0.07
C VAL A 35 1.61 -1.95 1.00
N ARG A 36 1.71 -0.67 0.62
CA ARG A 36 2.01 0.43 1.55
C ARG A 36 0.82 1.35 1.67
N LEU A 37 0.39 1.60 2.91
CA LEU A 37 -0.68 2.54 3.25
C LEU A 37 -0.09 3.83 3.81
N SER A 38 -0.62 4.97 3.36
CA SER A 38 -0.52 6.26 4.04
C SER A 38 -1.92 6.57 4.55
N VAL A 39 -2.14 6.37 5.84
CA VAL A 39 -3.46 6.56 6.47
C VAL A 39 -3.74 8.05 6.62
N GLY A 40 -4.89 8.50 6.10
CA GLY A 40 -5.38 9.86 6.19
C GLY A 40 -6.04 10.14 7.55
N ILE A 41 -6.94 11.13 7.56
CA ILE A 41 -7.66 11.56 8.77
C ILE A 41 -9.17 11.31 8.70
N GLU A 42 -9.59 10.35 7.86
CA GLU A 42 -10.98 9.89 7.80
C GLU A 42 -11.43 9.23 9.12
N HIS A 43 -12.73 8.98 9.26
CA HIS A 43 -13.25 8.25 10.40
C HIS A 43 -12.66 6.84 10.44
N ILE A 44 -12.18 6.42 11.62
CA ILE A 44 -11.45 5.16 11.75
C ILE A 44 -12.27 3.93 11.33
N ASP A 45 -13.58 3.97 11.55
CA ASP A 45 -14.46 2.85 11.19
C ASP A 45 -14.63 2.73 9.66
N ASP A 46 -14.60 3.84 8.92
CA ASP A 46 -14.67 3.80 7.45
C ASP A 46 -13.39 3.19 6.86
N ILE A 47 -12.22 3.57 7.40
CA ILE A 47 -10.92 3.02 6.99
C ILE A 47 -10.88 1.51 7.25
N LYS A 48 -11.35 1.06 8.42
CA LYS A 48 -11.41 -0.37 8.74
C LYS A 48 -12.37 -1.12 7.83
N ALA A 49 -13.56 -0.57 7.59
CA ALA A 49 -14.56 -1.18 6.73
C ALA A 49 -14.02 -1.39 5.29
N ASP A 50 -13.32 -0.41 4.74
CA ASP A 50 -12.75 -0.50 3.40
C ASP A 50 -11.64 -1.57 3.32
N LEU A 51 -10.77 -1.65 4.35
CA LEU A 51 -9.73 -2.68 4.42
C LEU A 51 -10.30 -4.09 4.58
N GLU A 52 -11.37 -4.27 5.36
CA GLU A 52 -12.03 -5.58 5.49
C GLU A 52 -12.60 -6.06 4.15
N ILE A 53 -13.22 -5.18 3.36
CA ILE A 53 -13.70 -5.50 2.01
C ILE A 53 -12.53 -5.93 1.12
N GLY A 54 -11.43 -5.17 1.11
CA GLY A 54 -10.23 -5.48 0.34
C GLY A 54 -9.60 -6.81 0.71
N PHE A 55 -9.45 -7.09 2.02
CA PHE A 55 -8.91 -8.36 2.50
C PHE A 55 -9.83 -9.54 2.21
N ALA A 56 -11.15 -9.37 2.32
CA ALA A 56 -12.11 -10.42 1.94
C ALA A 56 -12.00 -10.78 0.46
N ALA A 57 -11.86 -9.79 -0.42
CA ALA A 57 -11.69 -10.01 -1.85
C ALA A 57 -10.34 -10.68 -2.21
N ALA A 58 -9.29 -10.43 -1.42
CA ALA A 58 -7.95 -10.98 -1.66
C ALA A 58 -7.73 -12.41 -1.13
N LYS A 59 -8.65 -12.96 -0.33
CA LYS A 59 -8.55 -14.31 0.26
C LYS A 59 -8.72 -15.49 -0.73
N GLY A 60 -8.66 -15.23 -2.04
CA GLY A 60 -8.80 -16.23 -3.11
C GLY A 60 -7.62 -17.17 -3.23
#